data_AF-A0A424YDY7-F1
#
_entry.id   AF-A0A424YDY7-F1
#
_cell.length_a   1.000
_cell.length_b   1.000
_cell.length_c   1.000
_cell.angle_alpha   90.00
_cell.angle_beta   90.00
_cell.angle_gamma   90.00
#
_symmetry.space_group_name_H-M   'P 1'
#
loop_
_entity.id
_entity.type
_entity.pdbx_description
1 polymer ?
#
loop_
_entity_poly.entity_id
_entity_poly.type
_entity_poly.pdbx_seq_one_letter_code
_entity_poly.pdbx_strand_id
1 'polypeptide(L)'
;MITMTPEKLVKGEPVQRSLEYLDQSLDFILDKNIEKDYKLKIIFSSGKRLADEYLHLVKKNTVKYRGIMVADDWLAGKLMVLRLLVKATPCPAQLQIHPENKVIFHYLYNLRFMRELLSQITPLDHNRLIPKEFIQASLLKAEVRGFNLNCLSMNGYPLLICSLPYQGNKGAYYLPSFHTVIIFASPYPEDIKQFIIFHELGHALYHLNNQKHWKQKLPGREFQNLLELLKFKYPPPKITVLKPLKERHLDEAFASLLASYLLGTWEKDSPGEEVIKLLKEYLESLRKYPSG
;
A
#
# COMPACT_ATOMS: atom_id res chain seq x y z
N MET A 1 31.13 2.97 -4.00
CA MET A 1 30.83 3.87 -2.86
C MET A 1 29.44 4.46 -3.07
N ILE A 2 28.54 4.38 -2.09
CA ILE A 2 27.19 4.96 -2.21
C ILE A 2 27.32 6.47 -2.01
N THR A 3 27.05 7.26 -3.05
CA THR A 3 27.15 8.73 -3.03
C THR A 3 25.78 9.41 -2.90
N MET A 4 24.72 8.68 -3.25
CA MET A 4 23.33 9.07 -3.02
C MET A 4 22.93 8.72 -1.59
N THR A 5 22.69 9.75 -0.77
CA THR A 5 22.27 9.56 0.62
C THR A 5 20.75 9.75 0.76
N PRO A 6 20.12 9.27 1.83
CA PRO A 6 18.68 9.49 2.07
C PRO A 6 18.25 10.97 1.99
N GLU A 7 19.10 11.89 2.46
CA GLU A 7 18.85 13.33 2.43
C GLU A 7 18.96 13.92 1.01
N LYS A 8 19.74 13.27 0.13
CA LYS A 8 19.80 13.62 -1.30
C LYS A 8 18.63 13.01 -2.07
N LEU A 9 18.17 11.83 -1.66
CA LEU A 9 17.02 11.15 -2.28
C LEU A 9 15.75 12.02 -2.20
N VAL A 10 15.55 12.73 -1.09
CA VAL A 10 14.41 13.67 -0.93
C VAL A 10 14.61 15.01 -1.64
N LYS A 11 15.80 15.26 -2.21
CA LYS A 11 16.16 16.46 -2.98
C LYS A 11 16.14 16.15 -4.47
N GLY A 12 14.95 16.17 -5.04
CA GLY A 12 14.72 16.04 -6.48
C GLY A 12 13.39 15.38 -6.81
N GLU A 13 13.28 14.97 -8.06
CA GLU A 13 12.20 14.12 -8.56
C GLU A 13 12.33 12.72 -7.94
N PRO A 14 11.32 12.24 -7.20
CA PRO A 14 11.47 11.06 -6.36
C PRO A 14 11.73 9.77 -7.11
N VAL A 15 11.13 9.51 -8.29
CA VAL A 15 11.32 8.23 -8.98
C VAL A 15 12.76 8.12 -9.51
N GLN A 16 13.25 9.13 -10.22
CA GLN A 16 14.59 9.19 -10.77
C GLN A 16 15.66 9.10 -9.66
N ARG A 17 15.53 9.90 -8.60
CA ARG A 17 16.49 9.86 -7.48
C ARG A 17 16.51 8.51 -6.78
N SER A 18 15.36 7.83 -6.75
CA SER A 18 15.26 6.50 -6.17
C SER A 18 15.92 5.45 -7.04
N LEU A 19 15.76 5.52 -8.36
CA LEU A 19 16.45 4.63 -9.28
C LEU A 19 17.97 4.79 -9.16
N GLU A 20 18.46 6.03 -9.09
CA GLU A 20 19.88 6.32 -8.84
C GLU A 20 20.37 5.72 -7.50
N TYR A 21 19.58 5.87 -6.43
CA TYR A 21 19.91 5.28 -5.11
C TYR A 21 19.91 3.75 -5.15
N LEU A 22 18.92 3.14 -5.81
CA LEU A 22 18.78 1.70 -5.94
C LEU A 22 19.93 1.10 -6.74
N ASP A 23 20.30 1.70 -7.86
CA ASP A 23 21.42 1.26 -8.69
C ASP A 23 22.74 1.28 -7.91
N GLN A 24 23.04 2.40 -7.24
CA GLN A 24 24.24 2.49 -6.39
C GLN A 24 24.23 1.49 -5.23
N SER A 25 23.06 1.24 -4.63
CA SER A 25 22.91 0.27 -3.55
C SER A 25 23.11 -1.15 -4.05
N LEU A 26 22.57 -1.50 -5.22
CA LEU A 26 22.74 -2.79 -5.86
C LEU A 26 24.21 -3.03 -6.20
N ASP A 27 24.87 -2.06 -6.83
CA ASP A 27 26.29 -2.14 -7.18
C ASP A 27 27.15 -2.38 -5.93
N PHE A 28 26.91 -1.62 -4.86
CA PHE A 28 27.63 -1.76 -3.60
C PHE A 28 27.43 -3.15 -2.95
N ILE A 29 26.21 -3.69 -2.97
CA ILE A 29 25.92 -4.99 -2.35
C ILE A 29 26.47 -6.15 -3.19
N LEU A 30 26.50 -6.01 -4.51
CA LEU A 30 26.99 -7.04 -5.44
C LEU A 30 28.52 -7.04 -5.58
N ASP A 31 29.20 -5.96 -5.19
CA ASP A 31 30.67 -5.88 -5.24
C ASP A 31 31.33 -6.96 -4.37
N LYS A 32 32.06 -7.88 -5.00
CA LYS A 32 32.73 -9.00 -4.31
C LYS A 32 33.96 -8.57 -3.51
N ASN A 33 34.48 -7.37 -3.74
CA ASN A 33 35.65 -6.84 -3.04
C ASN A 33 35.30 -6.23 -1.67
N ILE A 34 34.01 -6.08 -1.37
CA ILE A 34 33.55 -5.48 -0.12
C ILE A 34 33.15 -6.58 0.87
N GLU A 35 33.75 -6.53 2.06
CA GLU A 35 33.47 -7.47 3.15
C GLU A 35 32.00 -7.42 3.58
N LYS A 36 31.46 -8.58 4.00
CA LYS A 36 30.05 -8.75 4.36
C LYS A 36 29.68 -7.92 5.59
N ASP A 37 30.52 -7.92 6.62
CA ASP A 37 30.33 -7.16 7.85
C ASP A 37 30.21 -5.66 7.54
N TYR A 38 31.06 -5.17 6.64
CA TYR A 38 31.00 -3.80 6.19
C TYR A 38 29.71 -3.51 5.40
N LYS A 39 29.29 -4.42 4.51
CA LYS A 39 28.00 -4.29 3.80
C LYS A 39 26.83 -4.17 4.79
N LEU A 40 26.77 -5.05 5.78
CA LEU A 40 25.72 -5.03 6.81
C LEU A 40 25.73 -3.73 7.61
N LYS A 41 26.91 -3.25 8.02
CA LYS A 41 27.06 -1.96 8.70
C LYS A 41 26.49 -0.81 7.88
N ILE A 42 26.78 -0.78 6.58
CA ILE A 42 26.24 0.24 5.66
C ILE A 42 24.73 0.07 5.45
N ILE A 43 24.23 -1.15 5.27
CA ILE A 43 22.79 -1.41 5.13
C ILE A 43 22.03 -0.89 6.35
N PHE A 44 22.46 -1.25 7.56
CA PHE A 44 21.75 -0.87 8.79
C PHE A 44 21.82 0.63 9.07
N SER A 45 22.99 1.25 8.87
CA SER A 45 23.13 2.70 9.04
C SER A 45 22.29 3.48 8.00
N SER A 46 22.23 3.01 6.75
CA SER A 46 21.35 3.59 5.74
C SER A 46 19.88 3.41 6.09
N GLY A 47 19.49 2.23 6.58
CA GLY A 47 18.11 1.96 7.01
C GLY A 47 17.63 2.89 8.12
N LYS A 48 18.48 3.16 9.11
CA LYS A 48 18.18 4.14 10.16
C LYS A 48 17.95 5.53 9.58
N ARG A 49 18.84 6.00 8.70
CA ARG A 49 18.74 7.32 8.07
C ARG A 49 17.50 7.44 7.19
N LEU A 50 17.18 6.41 6.41
CA LEU A 50 15.94 6.34 5.62
C LEU A 50 14.70 6.46 6.53
N ALA A 51 14.70 5.78 7.68
CA ALA A 51 13.61 5.85 8.64
C ALA A 51 13.49 7.24 9.27
N ASP A 52 14.60 7.87 9.64
CA ASP A 52 14.63 9.22 10.21
C ASP A 52 14.09 10.25 9.21
N GLU A 53 14.52 10.18 7.94
CA GLU A 53 14.00 11.03 6.86
C GLU A 53 12.51 10.80 6.59
N TYR A 54 12.07 9.53 6.56
CA TYR A 54 10.66 9.19 6.42
C TYR A 54 9.81 9.82 7.53
N LEU A 55 10.23 9.64 8.79
CA LEU A 55 9.51 10.19 9.95
C LEU A 55 9.47 11.71 9.92
N HIS A 56 10.57 12.35 9.51
CA HIS A 56 10.63 13.80 9.33
C HIS A 56 9.62 14.28 8.27
N LEU A 57 9.62 13.65 7.08
CA LEU A 57 8.69 14.00 6.01
C LEU A 57 7.24 13.77 6.44
N VAL A 58 6.92 12.63 7.06
CA VAL A 58 5.56 12.31 7.54
C VAL A 58 5.05 13.39 8.47
N LYS A 59 5.83 13.78 9.47
CA LYS A 59 5.43 14.78 10.48
C LYS A 59 5.10 16.13 9.85
N LYS A 60 5.84 16.55 8.84
CA LYS A 60 5.71 17.88 8.22
C LYS A 60 4.62 17.93 7.14
N ASN A 61 4.34 16.81 6.49
CA ASN A 61 3.72 16.85 5.16
C ASN A 61 2.53 15.92 4.96
N THR A 62 2.20 15.05 5.92
CA THR A 62 1.01 14.21 5.81
C THR A 62 -0.13 14.80 6.61
N VAL A 63 -1.34 14.69 6.07
CA VAL A 63 -2.54 14.86 6.89
C VAL A 63 -2.92 13.50 7.44
N LYS A 64 -2.95 13.39 8.77
CA LYS A 64 -3.44 12.20 9.46
C LYS A 64 -4.95 12.28 9.57
N TYR A 65 -5.63 11.27 9.05
CA TYR A 65 -7.08 11.12 9.14
C TYR A 65 -7.40 9.69 9.54
N ARG A 66 -7.75 9.48 10.82
CA ARG A 66 -8.32 8.22 11.35
C ARG A 66 -7.70 6.94 10.77
N GLY A 67 -6.47 6.61 11.18
CA GLY A 67 -5.76 5.42 10.71
C GLY A 67 -5.16 5.52 9.29
N ILE A 68 -5.32 6.65 8.60
CA ILE A 68 -4.83 6.90 7.24
C ILE A 68 -3.95 8.16 7.21
N MET A 69 -2.95 8.15 6.34
CA MET A 69 -2.15 9.31 5.95
C MET A 69 -2.34 9.55 4.46
N VAL A 70 -2.55 10.80 4.07
CA VAL A 70 -2.69 11.19 2.67
C VAL A 70 -1.58 12.17 2.31
N ALA A 71 -1.00 11.97 1.13
CA ALA A 71 -0.14 12.93 0.45
C ALA A 71 -0.40 12.89 -1.05
N ASP A 72 -0.11 14.00 -1.73
CA ASP A 72 -0.15 14.13 -3.18
C ASP A 72 1.19 14.66 -3.74
N ASP A 73 1.27 14.69 -5.07
CA ASP A 73 2.37 15.27 -5.85
C ASP A 73 3.75 14.60 -5.58
N TRP A 74 4.85 15.27 -5.90
CA TRP A 74 6.22 14.80 -5.66
C TRP A 74 6.47 14.44 -4.20
N LEU A 75 5.78 15.09 -3.29
CA LEU A 75 5.88 14.80 -1.87
C LEU A 75 5.34 13.41 -1.52
N ALA A 76 4.22 13.01 -2.13
CA ALA A 76 3.72 11.65 -2.05
C ALA A 76 4.70 10.65 -2.65
N GLY A 77 5.34 10.99 -3.77
CA GLY A 77 6.38 10.15 -4.37
C GLY A 77 7.56 9.93 -3.42
N LYS A 78 8.04 10.98 -2.73
CA LYS A 78 9.11 10.89 -1.74
C LYS A 78 8.71 10.01 -0.54
N LEU A 79 7.51 10.22 0.00
CA LEU A 79 6.98 9.44 1.11
C LEU A 79 6.81 7.96 0.74
N MET A 80 6.26 7.69 -0.45
CA MET A 80 6.12 6.34 -0.99
C MET A 80 7.48 5.64 -1.05
N VAL A 81 8.45 6.22 -1.76
CA VAL A 81 9.79 5.64 -1.90
C VAL A 81 10.43 5.37 -0.56
N LEU A 82 10.46 6.37 0.33
CA LEU A 82 11.08 6.23 1.64
C LEU A 82 10.41 5.10 2.44
N ARG A 83 9.08 5.01 2.42
CA ARG A 83 8.34 3.93 3.08
C ARG A 83 8.71 2.55 2.52
N LEU A 84 8.81 2.43 1.20
CA LEU A 84 9.26 1.21 0.53
C LEU A 84 10.69 0.84 0.92
N LEU A 85 11.63 1.78 0.84
CA LEU A 85 13.04 1.58 1.17
C LEU A 85 13.22 1.19 2.64
N VAL A 86 12.57 1.90 3.58
CA VAL A 86 12.63 1.58 5.02
C VAL A 86 12.16 0.16 5.29
N LYS A 87 11.06 -0.27 4.65
CA LYS A 87 10.54 -1.64 4.80
C LYS A 87 11.40 -2.69 4.12
N ALA A 88 12.06 -2.34 3.03
CA ALA A 88 12.98 -3.21 2.32
C ALA A 88 14.28 -3.44 3.08
N THR A 89 14.75 -2.43 3.83
CA THR A 89 15.99 -2.50 4.60
C THR A 89 15.84 -3.41 5.84
N PRO A 90 16.68 -4.44 6.00
CA PRO A 90 16.63 -5.29 7.19
C PRO A 90 17.05 -4.52 8.44
N CYS A 91 16.53 -4.94 9.60
CA CYS A 91 16.96 -4.42 10.90
C CYS A 91 18.02 -5.35 11.54
N PRO A 92 18.90 -4.82 12.42
CA PRO A 92 19.96 -5.63 13.05
C PRO A 92 19.44 -6.86 13.80
N ALA A 93 18.24 -6.77 14.39
CA ALA A 93 17.62 -7.89 15.10
C ALA A 93 17.39 -9.14 14.22
N GLN A 94 17.30 -8.99 12.89
CA GLN A 94 17.15 -10.14 12.00
C GLN A 94 18.38 -11.06 11.99
N LEU A 95 19.57 -10.54 12.33
CA LEU A 95 20.78 -11.35 12.45
C LEU A 95 20.74 -12.34 13.63
N GLN A 96 19.84 -12.12 14.60
CA GLN A 96 19.63 -13.06 15.71
C GLN A 96 18.90 -14.34 15.27
N ILE A 97 18.22 -14.30 14.12
CA ILE A 97 17.30 -15.35 13.64
C ILE A 97 17.74 -15.89 12.27
N HIS A 98 18.48 -15.10 11.50
CA HIS A 98 18.88 -15.42 10.14
C HIS A 98 20.38 -15.19 9.93
N PRO A 99 21.05 -16.07 9.15
CA PRO A 99 22.44 -15.86 8.80
C PRO A 99 22.58 -14.63 7.88
N GLU A 100 23.75 -13.99 7.95
CA GLU A 100 24.09 -12.77 7.19
C GLU A 100 23.78 -12.87 5.70
N ASN A 101 24.16 -13.99 5.07
CA ASN A 101 23.91 -14.21 3.64
C ASN A 101 22.41 -14.16 3.31
N LYS A 102 21.56 -14.66 4.20
CA LYS A 102 20.10 -14.64 4.01
C LYS A 102 19.55 -13.23 4.15
N VAL A 103 20.06 -12.45 5.11
CA VAL A 103 19.70 -11.04 5.30
C VAL A 103 20.10 -10.20 4.09
N ILE A 104 21.34 -10.36 3.60
CA ILE A 104 21.84 -9.66 2.41
C ILE A 104 21.05 -10.09 1.17
N PHE A 105 20.75 -11.37 1.02
CA PHE A 105 19.97 -11.88 -0.11
C PHE A 105 18.55 -11.30 -0.12
N HIS A 106 17.85 -11.29 1.02
CA HIS A 106 16.52 -10.68 1.10
C HIS A 106 16.55 -9.18 0.79
N TYR A 107 17.56 -8.45 1.30
CA TYR A 107 17.73 -7.05 0.97
C TYR A 107 17.92 -6.84 -0.52
N LEU A 108 18.81 -7.61 -1.15
CA LEU A 108 19.05 -7.57 -2.59
C LEU A 108 17.77 -7.86 -3.41
N TYR A 109 17.00 -8.87 -3.00
CA TYR A 109 15.73 -9.21 -3.63
C TYR A 109 14.75 -8.02 -3.58
N ASN A 110 14.60 -7.39 -2.42
CA ASN A 110 13.72 -6.24 -2.26
C ASN A 110 14.17 -5.03 -3.09
N LEU A 111 15.48 -4.75 -3.13
CA LEU A 111 16.02 -3.67 -3.97
C LEU A 111 15.72 -3.90 -5.46
N ARG A 112 15.89 -5.13 -5.96
CA ARG A 112 15.57 -5.47 -7.35
C ARG A 112 14.09 -5.31 -7.65
N PHE A 113 13.22 -5.80 -6.77
CA PHE A 113 11.77 -5.64 -6.90
C PHE A 113 11.37 -4.16 -6.95
N MET A 114 11.88 -3.33 -6.03
CA MET A 114 11.58 -1.90 -6.03
C MET A 114 12.08 -1.20 -7.28
N ARG A 115 13.28 -1.56 -7.77
CA ARG A 115 13.83 -1.00 -9.02
C ARG A 115 12.92 -1.32 -10.20
N GLU A 116 12.50 -2.57 -10.32
CA GLU A 116 11.58 -3.02 -11.36
C GLU A 116 10.25 -2.26 -11.27
N LEU A 117 9.67 -2.13 -10.06
CA LEU A 117 8.44 -1.38 -9.83
C LEU A 117 8.58 0.08 -10.29
N LEU A 118 9.63 0.78 -9.82
CA LEU A 118 9.82 2.20 -10.12
C LEU A 118 10.16 2.47 -11.59
N SER A 119 10.83 1.53 -12.28
CA SER A 119 11.11 1.67 -13.71
C SER A 119 9.88 1.64 -14.61
N GLN A 120 8.74 1.17 -14.09
CA GLN A 120 7.46 1.14 -14.81
C GLN A 120 6.65 2.43 -14.64
N ILE A 121 7.17 3.40 -13.87
CA ILE A 121 6.50 4.65 -13.54
C ILE A 121 7.15 5.78 -14.34
N THR A 122 6.35 6.55 -15.07
CA THR A 122 6.84 7.65 -15.92
C THR A 122 6.22 8.98 -15.50
N PRO A 123 6.99 10.08 -15.42
CA PRO A 123 6.44 11.41 -15.10
C PRO A 123 5.34 11.83 -16.07
N LEU A 124 4.27 12.43 -15.52
CA LEU A 124 3.19 13.05 -16.28
C LEU A 124 3.05 14.52 -15.91
N ASP A 125 2.37 15.28 -16.78
CA ASP A 125 1.94 16.63 -16.45
C ASP A 125 0.99 16.64 -15.24
N HIS A 126 1.19 17.60 -14.34
CA HIS A 126 0.52 17.69 -13.04
C HIS A 126 -1.00 17.93 -13.16
N ASN A 127 -1.50 18.29 -14.35
CA ASN A 127 -2.90 18.60 -14.64
C ASN A 127 -3.87 17.43 -14.41
N ARG A 128 -3.37 16.19 -14.27
CA ARG A 128 -4.18 14.98 -14.05
C ARG A 128 -3.99 14.37 -12.65
N LEU A 129 -3.28 15.07 -11.77
CA LEU A 129 -3.11 14.67 -10.37
C LEU A 129 -4.46 14.65 -9.64
N ILE A 130 -4.64 13.69 -8.73
CA ILE A 130 -5.79 13.69 -7.82
C ILE A 130 -5.35 14.39 -6.53
N PRO A 131 -5.82 15.61 -6.26
CA PRO A 131 -5.36 16.37 -5.10
C PRO A 131 -5.74 15.66 -3.81
N LYS A 132 -4.91 15.79 -2.77
CA LYS A 132 -5.15 15.14 -1.47
C LYS A 132 -6.51 15.54 -0.88
N GLU A 133 -7.00 16.75 -1.13
CA GLU A 133 -8.31 17.23 -0.66
C GLU A 133 -9.46 16.41 -1.24
N PHE A 134 -9.34 15.99 -2.51
CA PHE A 134 -10.31 15.09 -3.14
C PHE A 134 -10.30 13.70 -2.49
N ILE A 135 -9.12 13.18 -2.17
CA ILE A 135 -8.98 11.91 -1.45
C ILE A 135 -9.62 12.03 -0.07
N GLN A 136 -9.35 13.11 0.67
CA GLN A 136 -9.95 13.36 1.99
C GLN A 136 -11.47 13.46 1.93
N ALA A 137 -12.02 14.16 0.94
CA ALA A 137 -13.47 14.23 0.73
C ALA A 137 -14.07 12.85 0.44
N SER A 138 -13.36 12.03 -0.34
CA SER A 138 -13.76 10.63 -0.60
C SER A 138 -13.77 9.81 0.70
N LEU A 139 -12.70 9.91 1.52
CA LEU A 139 -12.61 9.24 2.81
C LEU A 139 -13.74 9.64 3.76
N LEU A 140 -14.09 10.93 3.82
CA LEU A 140 -15.22 11.41 4.62
C LEU A 140 -16.55 10.80 4.13
N LYS A 141 -16.77 10.73 2.81
CA LYS A 141 -17.95 10.08 2.22
C LYS A 141 -18.03 8.61 2.62
N ALA A 142 -16.91 7.88 2.63
CA ALA A 142 -16.87 6.49 3.09
C ALA A 142 -17.28 6.36 4.56
N GLU A 143 -16.84 7.26 5.43
CA GLU A 143 -17.24 7.26 6.85
C GLU A 143 -18.73 7.53 7.06
N VAL A 144 -19.30 8.49 6.33
CA VAL A 144 -20.75 8.76 6.35
C VAL A 144 -21.54 7.51 5.94
N ARG A 145 -21.00 6.71 5.01
CA ARG A 145 -21.57 5.42 4.59
C ARG A 145 -21.27 4.27 5.55
N GLY A 146 -20.58 4.55 6.64
CA GLY A 146 -20.38 3.65 7.75
C GLY A 146 -19.08 2.88 7.78
N PHE A 147 -18.14 3.23 6.93
CA PHE A 147 -16.83 2.62 6.96
C PHE A 147 -15.95 3.24 8.06
N ASN A 148 -15.47 2.44 9.01
CA ASN A 148 -14.57 2.90 10.06
C ASN A 148 -13.12 2.94 9.56
N LEU A 149 -12.60 4.11 9.20
CA LEU A 149 -11.24 4.22 8.65
C LEU A 149 -10.13 3.82 9.63
N ASN A 150 -10.36 3.87 10.95
CA ASN A 150 -9.37 3.42 11.94
C ASN A 150 -9.03 1.94 11.79
N CYS A 151 -9.94 1.12 11.23
CA CYS A 151 -9.67 -0.28 10.97
C CYS A 151 -8.60 -0.52 9.91
N LEU A 152 -8.26 0.52 9.12
CA LEU A 152 -7.19 0.47 8.13
C LEU A 152 -5.81 0.72 8.71
N SER A 153 -5.66 1.02 10.00
CA SER A 153 -4.34 1.12 10.64
C SER A 153 -3.79 -0.27 10.98
N MET A 154 -2.52 -0.53 10.64
CA MET A 154 -1.85 -1.79 10.98
C MET A 154 -1.01 -1.65 12.25
N ASN A 155 -1.59 -1.88 13.43
CA ASN A 155 -0.91 -1.75 14.74
C ASN A 155 -0.23 -0.38 14.95
N GLY A 156 -0.93 0.72 14.64
CA GLY A 156 -0.38 2.08 14.74
C GLY A 156 0.47 2.49 13.53
N TYR A 157 0.58 1.63 12.52
CA TYR A 157 1.16 1.96 11.21
C TYR A 157 0.02 2.32 10.23
N PRO A 158 -0.31 3.61 10.06
CA PRO A 158 -1.45 4.03 9.26
C PRO A 158 -1.25 3.71 7.78
N LEU A 159 -2.36 3.44 7.08
CA LEU A 159 -2.37 3.29 5.63
C LEU A 159 -1.89 4.59 4.99
N LEU A 160 -0.89 4.52 4.11
CA LEU A 160 -0.47 5.69 3.33
C LEU A 160 -1.15 5.65 1.97
N ILE A 161 -1.85 6.72 1.62
CA ILE A 161 -2.39 6.94 0.27
C ILE A 161 -1.55 8.02 -0.41
N CYS A 162 -0.94 7.65 -1.53
CA CYS A 162 -0.10 8.51 -2.34
C CYS A 162 -0.78 8.78 -3.68
N SER A 163 -1.23 10.01 -3.92
CA SER A 163 -1.55 10.43 -5.29
C SER A 163 -0.30 10.96 -5.96
N LEU A 164 0.04 10.41 -7.12
CA LEU A 164 1.30 10.71 -7.77
C LEU A 164 1.10 11.39 -9.14
N PRO A 165 1.98 12.33 -9.52
CA PRO A 165 1.99 12.94 -10.85
C PRO A 165 2.74 12.06 -11.85
N TYR A 166 2.51 10.75 -11.81
CA TYR A 166 3.10 9.78 -12.75
C TYR A 166 2.01 8.99 -13.46
N GLN A 167 2.40 8.39 -14.59
CA GLN A 167 1.70 7.29 -15.22
C GLN A 167 2.25 5.97 -14.71
N GLY A 168 1.34 5.06 -14.34
CA GLY A 168 1.64 3.66 -14.10
C GLY A 168 0.98 2.77 -15.16
N ASN A 169 1.23 1.46 -15.06
CA ASN A 169 0.56 0.43 -15.87
C ASN A 169 -0.91 0.20 -15.47
N LYS A 170 -1.31 0.68 -14.29
CA LYS A 170 -2.67 0.64 -13.73
C LYS A 170 -3.05 2.02 -13.19
N GLY A 171 -4.35 2.26 -13.00
CA GLY A 171 -4.85 3.51 -12.41
C GLY A 171 -4.48 3.68 -10.93
N ALA A 172 -4.47 2.57 -10.18
CA ALA A 172 -4.00 2.50 -8.81
C ALA A 172 -3.58 1.06 -8.47
N TYR A 173 -2.92 0.89 -7.33
CA TYR A 173 -2.79 -0.41 -6.68
C TYR A 173 -2.44 -0.26 -5.20
N TYR A 174 -2.93 -1.20 -4.39
CA TYR A 174 -2.52 -1.42 -3.02
C TYR A 174 -1.29 -2.34 -2.96
N LEU A 175 -0.33 -1.96 -2.12
CA LEU A 175 0.87 -2.72 -1.82
C LEU A 175 0.80 -3.29 -0.40
N PRO A 176 0.38 -4.56 -0.20
CA PRO A 176 0.12 -5.12 1.13
C PRO A 176 1.33 -5.10 2.07
N SER A 177 2.52 -5.46 1.57
CA SER A 177 3.75 -5.51 2.37
C SER A 177 4.20 -4.14 2.89
N PHE A 178 3.85 -3.07 2.18
CA PHE A 178 4.18 -1.69 2.51
C PHE A 178 3.01 -0.94 3.13
N HIS A 179 1.82 -1.56 3.10
CA HIS A 179 0.56 -0.98 3.54
C HIS A 179 0.36 0.42 2.94
N THR A 180 0.46 0.51 1.61
CA THR A 180 0.45 1.78 0.86
C THR A 180 -0.43 1.63 -0.36
N VAL A 181 -1.32 2.61 -0.59
CA VAL A 181 -2.08 2.75 -1.84
C VAL A 181 -1.36 3.77 -2.71
N ILE A 182 -1.10 3.40 -3.96
CA ILE A 182 -0.55 4.30 -4.97
C ILE A 182 -1.65 4.59 -5.98
N ILE A 183 -1.91 5.87 -6.23
CA ILE A 183 -2.89 6.34 -7.19
C ILE A 183 -2.15 7.19 -8.21
N PHE A 184 -2.21 6.81 -9.49
CA PHE A 184 -1.55 7.55 -10.56
C PHE A 184 -2.42 8.69 -11.07
N ALA A 185 -1.76 9.64 -11.73
CA ALA A 185 -2.44 10.72 -12.41
C ALA A 185 -3.38 10.11 -13.47
N SER A 186 -4.66 10.51 -13.42
CA SER A 186 -5.69 9.87 -14.22
C SER A 186 -6.67 10.88 -14.82
N PRO A 187 -7.00 10.74 -16.12
CA PRO A 187 -8.00 11.57 -16.78
C PRO A 187 -9.43 11.13 -16.46
N TYR A 188 -9.65 10.14 -15.58
CA TYR A 188 -10.99 9.63 -15.32
C TYR A 188 -11.91 10.71 -14.69
N PRO A 189 -13.22 10.61 -14.95
CA PRO A 189 -14.23 11.39 -14.23
C PRO A 189 -14.19 11.15 -12.71
N GLU A 190 -14.77 12.06 -11.94
CA GLU A 190 -14.68 12.06 -10.47
C GLU A 190 -15.25 10.82 -9.80
N ASP A 191 -16.37 10.30 -10.30
CA ASP A 191 -17.01 9.08 -9.78
C ASP A 191 -16.09 7.85 -9.93
N ILE A 192 -15.42 7.73 -11.08
CA ILE A 192 -14.42 6.67 -11.32
C ILE A 192 -13.20 6.87 -10.40
N LYS A 193 -12.75 8.11 -10.19
CA LYS A 193 -11.66 8.40 -9.24
C LYS A 193 -12.02 8.00 -7.81
N GLN A 194 -13.25 8.31 -7.36
CA GLN A 194 -13.76 7.88 -6.05
C GLN A 194 -13.86 6.36 -5.96
N PHE A 195 -14.38 5.71 -7.01
CA PHE A 195 -14.45 4.25 -7.07
C PHE A 195 -13.06 3.63 -6.89
N ILE A 196 -12.06 4.11 -7.62
CA ILE A 196 -10.67 3.63 -7.51
C ILE A 196 -10.15 3.78 -6.08
N ILE A 197 -10.35 4.95 -5.45
CA ILE A 197 -9.93 5.15 -4.06
C ILE A 197 -10.58 4.10 -3.15
N PHE A 198 -11.91 3.94 -3.21
CA PHE A 198 -12.62 2.99 -2.36
C PHE A 198 -12.27 1.53 -2.64
N HIS A 199 -12.01 1.19 -3.90
CA HIS A 199 -11.58 -0.14 -4.32
C HIS A 199 -10.25 -0.49 -3.66
N GLU A 200 -9.27 0.42 -3.66
CA GLU A 200 -7.99 0.19 -2.99
C GLU A 200 -8.10 0.13 -1.45
N LEU A 201 -9.06 0.86 -0.85
CA LEU A 201 -9.39 0.66 0.58
C LEU A 201 -9.95 -0.74 0.83
N GLY A 202 -10.71 -1.28 -0.12
CA GLY A 202 -11.23 -2.64 -0.10
C GLY A 202 -10.10 -3.68 -0.10
N HIS A 203 -9.10 -3.52 -0.97
CA HIS A 203 -7.90 -4.36 -0.94
C HIS A 203 -7.15 -4.26 0.40
N ALA A 204 -6.97 -3.05 0.92
CA ALA A 204 -6.35 -2.85 2.22
C ALA A 204 -7.09 -3.62 3.32
N LEU A 205 -8.42 -3.46 3.39
CA LEU A 205 -9.28 -4.13 4.34
C LEU A 205 -9.27 -5.66 4.17
N TYR A 206 -9.40 -6.17 2.95
CA TYR A 206 -9.38 -7.60 2.65
C TYR A 206 -8.09 -8.25 3.14
N HIS A 207 -6.95 -7.65 2.80
CA HIS A 207 -5.66 -8.10 3.29
C HIS A 207 -5.60 -8.03 4.81
N LEU A 208 -6.15 -6.97 5.42
CA LEU A 208 -6.09 -6.82 6.86
C LEU A 208 -6.83 -7.92 7.63
N ASN A 209 -7.93 -8.44 7.09
CA ASN A 209 -8.68 -9.53 7.70
C ASN A 209 -8.05 -10.92 7.48
N ASN A 210 -7.24 -11.09 6.44
CA ASN A 210 -6.70 -12.40 6.06
C ASN A 210 -5.27 -12.67 6.59
N GLN A 211 -4.61 -11.71 7.24
CA GLN A 211 -3.27 -11.93 7.80
C GLN A 211 -3.31 -12.61 9.17
N LYS A 212 -2.85 -13.86 9.22
CA LYS A 212 -2.80 -14.69 10.45
C LYS A 212 -1.88 -14.14 11.54
N HIS A 213 -0.87 -13.36 11.19
CA HIS A 213 0.23 -12.95 12.08
C HIS A 213 0.03 -11.58 12.73
N TRP A 214 -1.14 -10.97 12.57
CA TRP A 214 -1.38 -9.65 13.13
C TRP A 214 -2.03 -9.72 14.50
N LYS A 215 -1.52 -8.85 15.39
CA LYS A 215 -2.03 -8.71 16.75
C LYS A 215 -3.46 -8.16 16.76
N GLN A 216 -3.77 -7.27 15.81
CA GLN A 216 -5.11 -6.71 15.61
C GLN A 216 -5.95 -7.63 14.72
N LYS A 217 -6.81 -8.45 15.34
CA LYS A 217 -7.78 -9.29 14.61
C LYS A 217 -9.05 -8.48 14.37
N LEU A 218 -9.32 -8.16 13.11
CA LEU A 218 -10.61 -7.60 12.69
C LEU A 218 -11.74 -8.65 12.86
N PRO A 219 -13.02 -8.23 12.89
CA PRO A 219 -14.16 -9.14 13.01
C PRO A 219 -14.16 -10.17 11.87
N GLY A 220 -13.84 -11.43 12.21
CA GLY A 220 -13.62 -12.47 11.23
C GLY A 220 -14.89 -13.17 10.75
N ARG A 221 -15.93 -13.26 11.59
CA ARG A 221 -17.12 -14.09 11.27
C ARG A 221 -17.95 -13.48 10.15
N GLU A 222 -18.34 -12.22 10.29
CA GLU A 222 -19.14 -11.49 9.29
C GLU A 222 -18.37 -11.39 7.96
N PHE A 223 -17.05 -11.16 8.04
CA PHE A 223 -16.19 -11.16 6.87
C PHE A 223 -16.17 -12.52 6.15
N GLN A 224 -15.98 -13.63 6.88
CA GLN A 224 -15.98 -14.97 6.26
C GLN A 224 -17.34 -15.31 5.64
N ASN A 225 -18.46 -15.01 6.31
CA ASN A 225 -19.80 -15.20 5.75
C ASN A 225 -19.97 -14.45 4.42
N LEU A 226 -19.54 -13.18 4.38
CA LEU A 226 -19.58 -12.38 3.16
C LEU A 226 -18.69 -13.00 2.06
N LEU A 227 -17.48 -13.44 2.39
CA LEU A 227 -16.57 -14.07 1.43
C LEU A 227 -17.11 -15.40 0.90
N GLU A 228 -17.78 -16.20 1.74
CA GLU A 228 -18.41 -17.45 1.32
C GLU A 228 -19.54 -17.19 0.32
N LEU A 229 -20.39 -16.19 0.59
CA LEU A 229 -21.44 -15.80 -0.36
C LEU A 229 -20.86 -15.25 -1.66
N LEU A 230 -19.80 -14.44 -1.59
CA LEU A 230 -19.10 -13.93 -2.78
C LEU A 230 -18.48 -15.06 -3.61
N LYS A 231 -17.88 -16.07 -2.97
CA LYS A 231 -17.38 -17.27 -3.67
C LYS A 231 -18.48 -18.02 -4.42
N PHE A 232 -19.68 -18.10 -3.82
CA PHE A 232 -20.81 -18.77 -4.45
C PHE A 232 -21.35 -17.97 -5.65
N LYS A 233 -21.51 -16.65 -5.51
CA LYS A 233 -22.05 -15.78 -6.57
C LYS A 233 -21.08 -15.48 -7.69
N TYR A 234 -19.79 -15.34 -7.36
CA TYR A 234 -18.71 -15.04 -8.30
C TYR A 234 -17.67 -16.15 -8.22
N PRO A 235 -18.02 -17.37 -8.69
CA PRO A 235 -17.10 -18.48 -8.62
C PRO A 235 -15.84 -18.17 -9.45
N PRO A 236 -14.65 -18.58 -8.99
CA PRO A 236 -13.44 -18.36 -9.76
C PRO A 236 -13.56 -19.05 -11.12
N PRO A 237 -12.96 -18.50 -12.19
CA PRO A 237 -12.97 -19.13 -13.50
C PRO A 237 -12.43 -20.56 -13.39
N LYS A 238 -12.96 -21.49 -14.21
CA LYS A 238 -12.65 -22.94 -14.19
C LYS A 238 -11.16 -23.29 -14.42
N ILE A 239 -10.30 -22.30 -14.65
CA ILE A 239 -8.84 -22.46 -14.72
C ILE A 239 -8.30 -22.61 -13.29
N THR A 240 -8.51 -23.80 -12.73
CA THR A 240 -7.94 -24.26 -11.46
C THR A 240 -6.47 -24.55 -11.62
N VAL A 241 -5.58 -23.57 -11.44
CA VAL A 241 -4.15 -23.92 -11.33
C VAL A 241 -3.44 -23.31 -10.12
N LEU A 242 -3.84 -22.17 -9.55
CA LEU A 242 -3.09 -21.59 -8.43
C LEU A 242 -4.00 -20.98 -7.35
N LYS A 243 -3.82 -21.39 -6.09
CA LYS A 243 -4.43 -20.76 -4.90
C LYS A 243 -4.30 -19.22 -4.91
N PRO A 244 -3.14 -18.63 -5.30
CA PRO A 244 -2.99 -17.19 -5.52
C PRO A 244 -4.00 -16.55 -6.49
N LEU A 245 -4.42 -17.25 -7.54
CA LEU A 245 -5.39 -16.71 -8.52
C LEU A 245 -6.81 -16.65 -7.93
N LYS A 246 -7.21 -17.68 -7.18
CA LYS A 246 -8.52 -17.70 -6.50
C LYS A 246 -8.64 -16.61 -5.44
N GLU A 247 -7.58 -16.38 -4.65
CA GLU A 247 -7.55 -15.31 -3.66
C GLU A 247 -7.61 -13.92 -4.32
N ARG A 248 -6.88 -13.72 -5.43
CA ARG A 248 -6.97 -12.48 -6.23
C ARG A 248 -8.39 -12.21 -6.75
N HIS A 249 -9.10 -13.22 -7.25
CA HIS A 249 -10.47 -13.03 -7.73
C HIS A 249 -11.45 -12.57 -6.63
N LEU A 250 -11.31 -13.09 -5.42
CA LEU A 250 -12.18 -12.72 -4.30
C LEU A 250 -11.83 -11.38 -3.69
N ASP A 251 -10.54 -11.06 -3.63
CA ASP A 251 -10.03 -9.77 -3.21
C ASP A 251 -10.58 -8.65 -4.12
N GLU A 252 -10.44 -8.80 -5.44
CA GLU A 252 -10.98 -7.87 -6.45
C GLU A 252 -12.51 -7.75 -6.39
N ALA A 253 -13.22 -8.87 -6.22
CA ALA A 253 -14.68 -8.88 -6.07
C ALA A 253 -15.13 -8.14 -4.81
N PHE A 254 -14.46 -8.39 -3.69
CA PHE A 254 -14.72 -7.69 -2.42
C PHE A 254 -14.41 -6.19 -2.53
N ALA A 255 -13.26 -5.83 -3.09
CA ALA A 255 -12.84 -4.46 -3.30
C ALA A 255 -13.84 -3.68 -4.17
N SER A 256 -14.30 -4.28 -5.27
CA SER A 256 -15.31 -3.71 -6.15
C SER A 256 -16.67 -3.56 -5.47
N LEU A 257 -17.12 -4.59 -4.73
CA LEU A 257 -18.37 -4.54 -3.97
C LEU A 257 -18.35 -3.40 -2.94
N LEU A 258 -17.27 -3.30 -2.16
CA LEU A 258 -17.12 -2.24 -1.17
C LEU A 258 -17.13 -0.86 -1.84
N ALA A 259 -16.40 -0.71 -2.94
CA ALA A 259 -16.34 0.54 -3.69
C ALA A 259 -17.73 0.99 -4.18
N SER A 260 -18.48 0.10 -4.82
CA SER A 260 -19.85 0.38 -5.29
C SER A 260 -20.80 0.72 -4.13
N TYR A 261 -20.66 0.04 -2.99
CA TYR A 261 -21.46 0.34 -1.80
C TYR A 261 -21.19 1.75 -1.25
N LEU A 262 -19.91 2.11 -1.09
CA LEU A 262 -19.50 3.41 -0.57
C LEU A 262 -19.80 4.56 -1.55
N LEU A 263 -19.74 4.28 -2.86
CA LEU A 263 -20.12 5.24 -3.90
C LEU A 263 -21.65 5.44 -3.94
N GLY A 264 -22.41 4.44 -3.51
CA GLY A 264 -23.87 4.41 -3.59
C GLY A 264 -24.41 3.95 -4.94
N THR A 265 -23.59 3.26 -5.74
CA THR A 265 -23.95 2.75 -7.07
C THR A 265 -24.35 1.28 -7.06
N TRP A 266 -24.25 0.60 -5.92
CA TRP A 266 -24.53 -0.82 -5.76
C TRP A 266 -25.94 -1.26 -6.22
N GLU A 267 -26.93 -0.37 -6.20
CA GLU A 267 -28.28 -0.66 -6.70
C GLU A 267 -28.28 -0.93 -8.21
N LYS A 268 -27.37 -0.29 -8.97
CA LYS A 268 -27.19 -0.51 -10.41
C LYS A 268 -26.45 -1.82 -10.67
N ASP A 269 -25.48 -2.15 -9.83
CA ASP A 269 -24.63 -3.34 -9.98
C ASP A 269 -25.35 -4.64 -9.56
N SER A 270 -26.53 -4.53 -8.93
CA SER A 270 -27.39 -5.64 -8.54
C SER A 270 -26.66 -6.83 -7.87
N PRO A 271 -25.79 -6.62 -6.86
CA PRO A 271 -25.05 -7.70 -6.20
C PRO A 271 -25.97 -8.67 -5.40
N GLY A 272 -27.23 -8.30 -5.24
CA GLY A 272 -28.29 -9.02 -4.53
C GLY A 272 -28.39 -8.63 -3.04
N GLU A 273 -29.62 -8.62 -2.53
CA GLU A 273 -29.95 -8.09 -1.20
C GLU A 273 -29.15 -8.73 -0.07
N GLU A 274 -28.94 -10.04 -0.13
CA GLU A 274 -28.19 -10.80 0.87
C GLU A 274 -26.71 -10.39 0.95
N VAL A 275 -26.06 -10.10 -0.18
CA VAL A 275 -24.67 -9.63 -0.22
C VAL A 275 -24.55 -8.27 0.46
N ILE A 276 -25.49 -7.37 0.17
CA ILE A 276 -25.52 -6.02 0.75
C ILE A 276 -25.82 -6.08 2.24
N LYS A 277 -26.72 -6.98 2.67
CA LYS A 277 -27.00 -7.22 4.08
C LYS A 277 -25.74 -7.66 4.82
N LEU A 278 -25.03 -8.68 4.32
CA LEU A 278 -23.79 -9.16 4.94
C LEU A 278 -22.68 -8.11 4.93
N LEU A 279 -22.57 -7.30 3.87
CA LEU A 279 -21.63 -6.19 3.83
C LEU A 279 -21.95 -5.15 4.91
N LYS A 280 -23.22 -4.78 5.09
CA LYS A 280 -23.65 -3.84 6.13
C LYS A 280 -23.36 -4.38 7.53
N GLU A 281 -23.68 -5.65 7.78
CA GLU A 281 -23.37 -6.33 9.05
C GLU A 281 -21.87 -6.32 9.34
N TYR A 282 -21.04 -6.56 8.32
CA TYR A 282 -19.60 -6.49 8.42
C TYR A 282 -19.08 -5.07 8.69
N LEU A 283 -19.57 -4.05 7.98
CA LEU A 283 -19.19 -2.66 8.25
C LEU A 283 -19.62 -2.20 9.66
N GLU A 284 -20.77 -2.67 10.13
CA GLU A 284 -21.23 -2.39 11.49
C GLU A 284 -20.36 -3.08 12.56
N SER A 285 -19.86 -4.29 12.30
CA SER A 285 -18.91 -4.94 13.21
C SER A 285 -17.57 -4.21 13.26
N LEU A 286 -17.12 -3.61 12.15
CA LEU A 286 -15.93 -2.74 12.12
C LEU A 286 -16.11 -1.43 12.90
N ARG A 287 -17.31 -0.85 12.94
CA ARG A 287 -17.58 0.37 13.74
C ARG A 287 -17.43 0.14 15.23
N LYS A 288 -17.77 -1.05 15.70
CA LYS A 288 -17.61 -1.47 17.11
C LYS A 288 -16.16 -1.75 17.48
N TYR A 289 -15.25 -1.75 16.50
CA TYR A 289 -13.83 -1.91 16.74
C TYR A 289 -13.24 -0.64 17.37
N PRO A 290 -12.59 -0.73 18.53
CA PRO A 290 -12.06 0.44 19.20
C PRO A 290 -11.05 1.17 18.31
N SER A 291 -11.15 2.49 18.29
CA SER A 291 -10.11 3.37 17.77
C SER A 291 -8.88 3.14 18.64
N GLY A 292 -7.89 2.41 18.12
CA GLY A 292 -6.59 2.26 18.78
C GLY A 292 -5.84 3.58 18.87
#